data_AF-A0A0A1HV62-F1
#
_entry.id   AF-A0A0A1HV62-F1
#
_cell.length_a   1.000
_cell.length_b   1.000
_cell.length_c   1.000
_cell.angle_alpha   90.00
_cell.angle_beta   90.00
_cell.angle_gamma   90.00
#
_symmetry.space_group_name_H-M   'P 1'
#
loop_
_entity.id
_entity.type
_entity.pdbx_description
1 polymer ?
#
loop_
_entity_poly.entity_id
_entity_poly.type
_entity_poly.pdbx_seq_one_letter_code
_entity_poly.pdbx_strand_id
1 'polypeptide(L)'
;MLEFRRDYMPEWSLNPFGSGLSQGRLINASVGGLVYLLNEQDEAEEYRDLRRAGNREVMRWFDGDLAPRDDEAWELVRLFDEHVHDSRAWFMNAALDEREVFSDYFRYRAIFFDDASNKRLSLLATAGQVIGVGVALASVGLSVSRRDPRVLVGLLMPGLGIPVFRGKLGIVPTIEAFDSDTGIALPLVEGLDEIRAYTRQIANVMKLVQALPSPTPLSEQTMRKPESGWLGRLGQTLDDATRAPVPDLESRGPDA
;
A
#
# COMPACT_ATOMS: atom_id res chain seq x y z
N MET A 1 -0.99 -7.44 21.22
CA MET A 1 -2.22 -6.98 21.92
C MET A 1 -2.30 -5.45 22.11
N LEU A 2 -1.29 -4.77 22.65
CA LEU A 2 -1.30 -3.29 22.81
C LEU A 2 -1.52 -2.54 21.49
N GLU A 3 -0.90 -2.99 20.40
CA GLU A 3 -1.07 -2.38 19.08
C GLU A 3 -2.50 -2.51 18.53
N PHE A 4 -3.12 -3.69 18.64
CA PHE A 4 -4.51 -3.90 18.22
C PHE A 4 -5.45 -2.95 18.98
N ARG A 5 -5.27 -2.85 20.31
CA ARG A 5 -6.05 -1.93 21.13
C ARG A 5 -5.89 -0.48 20.66
N ARG A 6 -4.66 -0.02 20.44
CA ARG A 6 -4.38 1.34 19.95
C ARG A 6 -4.99 1.62 18.57
N ASP A 7 -5.11 0.60 17.73
CA ASP A 7 -5.73 0.74 16.41
C ASP A 7 -7.27 0.69 16.49
N TYR A 8 -7.83 -0.06 17.44
CA TYR A 8 -9.28 -0.26 17.62
C TYR A 8 -9.98 0.81 18.46
N MET A 9 -9.40 1.13 19.63
CA MET A 9 -9.69 2.35 20.38
C MET A 9 -8.89 3.43 19.65
N PRO A 10 -9.50 4.41 18.98
CA PRO A 10 -8.82 5.36 18.09
C PRO A 10 -7.95 6.37 18.89
N GLU A 11 -7.05 5.85 19.73
CA GLU A 11 -6.05 6.53 20.55
C GLU A 11 -4.87 6.99 19.67
N TRP A 12 -5.15 7.27 18.40
CA TRP A 12 -4.20 7.84 17.48
C TRP A 12 -3.85 9.24 17.98
N SER A 13 -2.58 9.48 18.27
CA SER A 13 -2.05 10.81 18.60
C SER A 13 -2.01 11.69 17.36
N LEU A 14 -3.18 11.96 16.75
CA LEU A 14 -3.32 12.86 15.62
C LEU A 14 -3.20 14.28 16.14
N ASN A 15 -2.23 15.03 15.63
CA ASN A 15 -2.12 16.46 15.93
C ASN A 15 -3.22 17.20 15.15
N PRO A 16 -4.24 17.78 15.82
CA PRO A 16 -5.32 18.50 15.14
C PRO A 16 -4.86 19.77 14.42
N PHE A 17 -3.63 20.23 14.68
CA PHE A 17 -2.97 21.34 13.97
C PHE A 17 -1.89 20.87 13.00
N GLY A 18 -1.73 19.55 12.81
CA GLY A 18 -0.80 18.96 11.87
C GLY A 18 -1.29 19.03 10.42
N SER A 19 -0.41 18.69 9.48
CA SER A 19 -0.71 18.73 8.04
C SER A 19 -1.68 17.64 7.55
N GLY A 20 -2.03 16.67 8.40
CA GLY A 20 -2.81 15.49 8.01
C GLY A 20 -2.05 14.54 7.07
N LEU A 21 -0.72 14.69 7.01
CA LEU A 21 0.18 13.83 6.23
C LEU A 21 0.87 12.82 7.15
N SER A 22 1.10 11.64 6.61
CA SER A 22 1.96 10.62 7.18
C SER A 22 3.21 10.48 6.31
N GLN A 23 4.37 10.37 6.94
CA GLN A 23 5.64 10.15 6.27
C GLN A 23 6.22 8.79 6.66
N GLY A 24 6.77 8.10 5.68
CA GLY A 24 7.37 6.79 5.83
C GLY A 24 8.66 6.72 5.04
N ARG A 25 9.68 6.07 5.61
CA ARG A 25 10.98 5.89 4.97
C ARG A 25 11.27 4.40 4.84
N LEU A 26 11.57 3.97 3.62
CA LEU A 26 12.03 2.62 3.32
C LEU A 26 13.50 2.68 2.94
N ILE A 27 14.33 1.91 3.63
CA ILE A 27 15.75 1.79 3.35
C ILE A 27 15.96 0.60 2.43
N ASN A 28 16.80 0.72 1.41
CA ASN A 28 17.08 -0.34 0.44
C ASN A 28 15.82 -0.91 -0.25
N ALA A 29 14.99 -0.02 -0.80
CA ALA A 29 13.75 -0.35 -1.49
C ALA A 29 13.92 -1.26 -2.72
N SER A 30 15.13 -1.36 -3.27
CA SER A 30 15.47 -2.25 -4.39
C SER A 30 15.83 -3.68 -3.97
N VAL A 31 15.99 -3.94 -2.67
CA VAL A 31 16.41 -5.25 -2.14
C VAL A 31 15.19 -6.12 -1.87
N GLY A 32 15.07 -7.22 -2.63
CA GLY A 32 14.26 -8.37 -2.21
C GLY A 32 12.86 -8.52 -2.78
N GLY A 33 12.40 -7.66 -3.70
CA GLY A 33 11.15 -7.94 -4.43
C GLY A 33 10.38 -6.72 -4.93
N LEU A 34 9.06 -6.85 -4.94
CA LEU A 34 8.12 -5.82 -5.36
C LEU A 34 7.68 -5.00 -4.15
N VAL A 35 7.79 -3.68 -4.26
CA VAL A 35 7.31 -2.74 -3.24
C VAL A 35 6.13 -1.97 -3.80
N TYR A 36 5.01 -2.04 -3.10
CA TYR A 36 3.78 -1.33 -3.47
C TYR A 36 3.40 -0.31 -2.40
N LEU A 37 2.79 0.78 -2.86
CA LEU A 37 2.05 1.71 -2.02
C LEU A 37 0.56 1.37 -2.08
N LEU A 38 -0.09 1.44 -0.93
CA LEU A 38 -1.53 1.29 -0.77
C LEU A 38 -2.23 2.64 -0.89
N ASN A 39 -3.44 2.63 -1.43
CA ASN A 39 -4.26 3.84 -1.56
C ASN A 39 -4.84 4.26 -0.19
N GLU A 40 -4.72 5.54 0.15
CA GLU A 40 -5.11 6.05 1.48
C GLU A 40 -6.63 5.99 1.70
N GLN A 41 -7.42 6.13 0.62
CA GLN A 41 -8.88 6.07 0.70
C GLN A 41 -9.35 4.63 0.90
N ASP A 42 -8.77 3.70 0.14
CA ASP A 42 -9.05 2.26 0.32
C ASP A 42 -8.69 1.81 1.74
N GLU A 43 -7.54 2.23 2.28
CA GLU A 43 -7.15 1.90 3.65
C GLU A 43 -8.17 2.41 4.69
N ALA A 44 -8.69 3.62 4.52
CA ALA A 44 -9.70 4.17 5.43
C ALA A 44 -11.05 3.45 5.32
N GLU A 45 -11.44 3.03 4.12
CA GLU A 45 -12.64 2.23 3.88
C GLU A 45 -12.52 0.82 4.46
N GLU A 46 -11.39 0.15 4.25
CA GLU A 46 -11.09 -1.15 4.84
C GLU A 46 -11.14 -1.09 6.37
N TYR A 47 -10.56 -0.04 6.97
CA TYR A 47 -10.63 0.18 8.41
C TYR A 47 -12.07 0.24 8.90
N ARG A 48 -12.89 1.08 8.25
CA ARG A 48 -14.32 1.21 8.57
C ARG A 48 -15.03 -0.12 8.49
N ASP A 49 -14.81 -0.86 7.40
CA ASP A 49 -15.54 -2.09 7.12
C ASP A 49 -15.17 -3.20 8.09
N LEU A 50 -13.87 -3.41 8.34
CA LEU A 50 -13.36 -4.39 9.30
C LEU A 50 -13.81 -4.07 10.72
N ARG A 51 -13.73 -2.79 11.13
CA ARG A 51 -14.19 -2.38 12.47
C ARG A 51 -15.69 -2.60 12.63
N ARG A 52 -16.49 -2.20 11.65
CA ARG A 52 -17.94 -2.37 11.69
C ARG A 52 -18.34 -3.85 11.66
N ALA A 53 -17.65 -4.68 10.88
CA ALA A 53 -17.88 -6.12 10.82
C ALA A 53 -17.49 -6.79 12.14
N GLY A 54 -16.29 -6.51 12.65
CA GLY A 54 -15.81 -7.02 13.94
C GLY A 54 -16.77 -6.70 15.08
N ASN A 55 -17.28 -5.46 15.16
CA ASN A 55 -18.25 -5.09 16.19
C ASN A 55 -19.56 -5.87 16.10
N ARG A 56 -20.02 -6.21 14.89
CA ARG A 56 -21.22 -7.04 14.71
C ARG A 56 -20.97 -8.47 15.16
N GLU A 57 -19.82 -9.04 14.80
CA GLU A 57 -19.47 -10.40 15.21
C GLU A 57 -19.26 -10.50 16.73
N VAL A 58 -18.67 -9.49 17.37
CA VAL A 58 -18.58 -9.45 18.85
C VAL A 58 -19.97 -9.52 19.49
N MET A 59 -20.94 -8.74 19.00
CA MET A 59 -22.31 -8.74 19.53
C MET A 59 -23.08 -10.03 19.21
N ARG A 60 -22.64 -10.78 18.19
CA ARG A 60 -23.23 -12.06 17.80
C ARG A 60 -22.75 -13.18 18.71
N TRP A 61 -21.45 -13.25 18.94
CA TRP A 61 -20.80 -14.39 19.62
C TRP A 61 -20.62 -14.19 21.13
N PHE A 62 -20.70 -12.95 21.63
CA PHE A 62 -20.46 -12.64 23.04
C PHE A 62 -21.62 -11.86 23.68
N ASP A 63 -21.81 -12.07 24.98
CA ASP A 63 -22.74 -11.30 25.81
C ASP A 63 -22.09 -10.00 26.36
N GLY A 64 -22.86 -9.22 27.14
CA GLY A 64 -22.44 -7.90 27.64
C GLY A 64 -21.14 -7.90 28.46
N ASP A 65 -20.83 -9.02 29.12
CA ASP A 65 -19.58 -9.20 29.90
C ASP A 65 -18.44 -9.80 29.05
N LEU A 66 -18.61 -9.87 27.73
CA LEU A 66 -17.71 -10.54 26.77
C LEU A 66 -17.51 -12.04 27.05
N ALA A 67 -18.48 -12.67 27.72
CA ALA A 67 -18.54 -14.13 27.82
C ALA A 67 -19.09 -14.72 26.51
N PRO A 68 -18.59 -15.87 26.02
CA PRO A 68 -19.19 -16.58 24.90
C PRO A 68 -20.67 -16.87 25.18
N ARG A 69 -21.52 -16.62 24.19
CA ARG A 69 -22.98 -16.64 24.34
C ARG A 69 -23.56 -18.05 24.53
N ASP A 70 -22.97 -19.03 23.87
CA ASP A 70 -23.39 -20.43 23.84
C ASP A 70 -22.20 -21.37 23.58
N ASP A 71 -22.47 -22.68 23.55
CA ASP A 71 -21.45 -23.71 23.34
C ASP A 71 -20.76 -23.58 21.96
N GLU A 72 -21.47 -23.14 20.93
CA GLU A 72 -20.90 -22.91 19.59
C GLU A 72 -19.91 -21.73 19.62
N ALA A 73 -20.29 -20.63 20.26
CA ALA A 73 -19.41 -19.50 20.49
C ALA A 73 -18.16 -19.90 21.29
N TRP A 74 -18.31 -20.78 22.28
CA TRP A 74 -17.20 -21.27 23.09
C TRP A 74 -16.19 -22.08 22.28
N GLU A 75 -16.66 -23.02 21.45
CA GLU A 75 -15.80 -23.80 20.56
C GLU A 75 -15.09 -22.91 19.53
N LEU A 76 -15.77 -21.89 19.01
CA LEU A 76 -15.15 -20.91 18.11
C LEU A 76 -14.05 -20.10 18.80
N VAL A 77 -14.29 -19.61 20.02
CA VAL A 77 -13.28 -18.90 20.81
C VAL A 77 -12.07 -19.79 21.06
N ARG A 78 -12.30 -21.04 21.45
CA ARG A 78 -11.24 -22.02 21.68
C ARG A 78 -10.39 -22.27 20.44
N LEU A 79 -11.01 -22.34 19.25
CA LEU A 79 -10.28 -22.44 17.99
C LEU A 79 -9.30 -21.26 17.81
N PHE A 80 -9.75 -20.03 18.08
CA PHE A 80 -8.87 -18.86 17.97
C PHE A 80 -7.78 -18.84 19.04
N ASP A 81 -8.09 -19.20 20.27
CA ASP A 81 -7.13 -19.19 21.39
C ASP A 81 -6.06 -20.28 21.27
N GLU A 82 -6.44 -21.50 20.84
CA GLU A 82 -5.55 -22.67 20.85
C GLU A 82 -4.89 -22.95 19.50
N HIS A 83 -5.45 -22.49 18.38
CA HIS A 83 -5.01 -22.90 17.04
C HIS A 83 -4.68 -21.76 16.08
N VAL A 84 -5.33 -20.59 16.19
CA VAL A 84 -5.07 -19.47 15.28
C VAL A 84 -3.93 -18.61 15.82
N HIS A 85 -2.81 -18.61 15.10
CA HIS A 85 -1.64 -17.85 15.49
C HIS A 85 -1.70 -16.42 14.95
N ASP A 86 -1.39 -15.44 15.80
CA ASP A 86 -1.17 -14.05 15.39
C ASP A 86 0.21 -13.91 14.73
N SER A 87 0.29 -14.27 13.45
CA SER A 87 1.50 -14.12 12.64
C SER A 87 1.97 -12.66 12.53
N ARG A 88 1.06 -11.69 12.68
CA ARG A 88 1.39 -10.27 12.59
C ARG A 88 2.22 -9.84 13.78
N ALA A 89 1.86 -10.25 15.00
CA ALA A 89 2.68 -9.99 16.18
C ALA A 89 4.11 -10.53 16.02
N TRP A 90 4.27 -11.67 15.36
CA TRP A 90 5.57 -12.26 15.06
C TRP A 90 6.34 -11.48 13.98
N PHE A 91 5.74 -11.22 12.82
CA PHE A 91 6.40 -10.47 11.74
C PHE A 91 6.77 -9.03 12.14
N MET A 92 5.90 -8.36 12.90
CA MET A 92 6.09 -6.96 13.30
C MET A 92 7.16 -6.79 14.39
N ASN A 93 7.38 -7.78 15.27
CA ASN A 93 8.37 -7.68 16.35
C ASN A 93 9.66 -8.46 16.07
N ALA A 94 9.61 -9.58 15.34
CA ALA A 94 10.77 -10.45 15.18
C ALA A 94 11.60 -10.18 13.90
N ALA A 95 10.98 -9.69 12.83
CA ALA A 95 11.65 -9.51 11.54
C ALA A 95 12.10 -8.05 11.28
N LEU A 96 11.40 -7.07 11.86
CA LEU A 96 11.62 -5.65 11.57
C LEU A 96 12.11 -4.83 12.77
N ASP A 97 12.08 -5.39 14.00
CA ASP A 97 12.33 -4.71 15.30
C ASP A 97 11.49 -3.42 15.52
N GLU A 98 10.60 -3.12 14.57
CA GLU A 98 9.80 -1.91 14.45
C GLU A 98 8.48 -2.21 13.73
N ARG A 99 7.49 -1.36 13.95
CA ARG A 99 6.20 -1.45 13.28
C ARG A 99 6.35 -1.16 11.79
N GLU A 100 5.81 -2.04 10.93
CA GLU A 100 5.73 -1.80 9.48
C GLU A 100 5.16 -0.39 9.19
N VAL A 101 5.85 0.32 8.31
CA VAL A 101 5.55 1.69 7.92
C VAL A 101 4.12 1.78 7.39
N PHE A 102 3.38 2.76 7.91
CA PHE A 102 1.97 2.98 7.62
C PHE A 102 1.04 1.82 7.96
N SER A 103 1.43 0.79 8.71
CA SER A 103 0.59 -0.40 8.90
C SER A 103 -0.39 -0.29 10.07
N ASP A 104 -1.43 -1.13 10.10
CA ASP A 104 -2.37 -1.39 11.22
C ASP A 104 -3.07 -2.75 11.05
N TYR A 105 -3.72 -3.24 12.12
CA TYR A 105 -4.46 -4.52 12.10
C TYR A 105 -5.69 -4.49 11.16
N PHE A 106 -6.12 -3.31 10.72
CA PHE A 106 -7.41 -3.09 10.08
C PHE A 106 -7.27 -2.97 8.56
N ARG A 107 -6.63 -3.98 7.96
CA ARG A 107 -6.49 -4.13 6.51
C ARG A 107 -6.82 -5.53 6.08
N TYR A 108 -7.44 -5.65 4.93
CA TYR A 108 -7.51 -6.95 4.26
C TYR A 108 -6.13 -7.37 3.79
N ARG A 109 -5.92 -8.68 3.70
CA ARG A 109 -4.73 -9.25 3.07
C ARG A 109 -4.66 -8.83 1.60
N ALA A 110 -3.48 -8.45 1.14
CA ALA A 110 -3.24 -8.31 -0.30
C ALA A 110 -3.18 -9.70 -0.94
N ILE A 111 -4.02 -9.92 -1.94
CA ILE A 111 -4.13 -11.18 -2.66
C ILE A 111 -3.93 -10.88 -4.14
N PHE A 112 -2.94 -11.55 -4.73
CA PHE A 112 -2.65 -11.49 -6.15
C PHE A 112 -3.26 -12.72 -6.82
N PHE A 113 -3.98 -12.49 -7.92
CA PHE A 113 -4.58 -13.52 -8.75
C PHE A 113 -4.14 -13.26 -10.18
N ASP A 114 -3.14 -14.04 -10.62
CA ASP A 114 -2.49 -13.91 -11.92
C ASP A 114 -2.01 -12.47 -12.20
N ASP A 115 -2.69 -11.76 -13.08
CA ASP A 115 -2.33 -10.42 -13.55
C ASP A 115 -2.88 -9.28 -12.68
N ALA A 116 -3.67 -9.62 -11.65
CA ALA A 116 -4.41 -8.66 -10.87
C ALA A 116 -4.31 -8.84 -9.34
N SER A 117 -4.81 -7.85 -8.62
CA SER A 117 -4.85 -7.79 -7.15
C SER A 117 -6.24 -7.40 -6.66
N ASN A 118 -6.60 -7.85 -5.46
CA ASN A 118 -7.84 -7.42 -4.80
C ASN A 118 -7.80 -5.93 -4.43
N LYS A 119 -6.60 -5.38 -4.25
CA LYS A 119 -6.36 -4.00 -3.84
C LYS A 119 -5.83 -3.16 -5.01
N ARG A 120 -6.12 -1.87 -4.98
CA ARG A 120 -5.46 -0.90 -5.87
C ARG A 120 -4.08 -0.60 -5.31
N LEU A 121 -3.05 -0.90 -6.08
CA LEU A 121 -1.65 -0.76 -5.67
C LEU A 121 -0.93 0.16 -6.66
N SER A 122 0.01 0.95 -6.12
CA SER A 122 0.95 1.74 -6.91
C SER A 122 2.34 1.13 -6.76
N LEU A 123 3.03 0.83 -7.87
CA LEU A 123 4.34 0.18 -7.83
C LEU A 123 5.45 1.21 -7.55
N LEU A 124 6.22 0.98 -6.50
CA LEU A 124 7.32 1.86 -6.08
C LEU A 124 8.70 1.31 -6.46
N ALA A 125 8.89 0.00 -6.36
CA ALA A 125 10.15 -0.66 -6.68
C ALA A 125 9.93 -2.10 -7.13
N THR A 126 10.87 -2.58 -7.95
CA THR A 126 11.03 -3.98 -8.33
C THR A 126 12.39 -4.48 -7.87
N ALA A 127 12.65 -5.78 -8.02
CA ALA A 127 13.95 -6.35 -7.71
C ALA A 127 15.04 -5.66 -8.56
N GLY A 128 15.88 -4.86 -7.90
CA GLY A 128 17.00 -4.15 -8.53
C GLY A 128 16.68 -2.76 -9.10
N GLN A 129 15.44 -2.27 -9.03
CA GLN A 129 15.10 -0.93 -9.55
C GLN A 129 14.02 -0.23 -8.72
N VAL A 130 14.29 1.01 -8.32
CA VAL A 130 13.26 1.92 -7.82
C VAL A 130 12.62 2.66 -8.99
N ILE A 131 11.30 2.58 -9.10
CA ILE A 131 10.56 3.15 -10.22
C ILE A 131 10.69 4.67 -10.20
N GLY A 132 11.33 5.17 -11.24
CA GLY A 132 11.56 6.59 -11.44
C GLY A 132 12.97 7.08 -11.14
N VAL A 133 13.83 6.25 -10.55
CA VAL A 133 15.23 6.61 -10.34
C VAL A 133 16.00 6.31 -11.62
N GLY A 134 16.52 7.34 -12.28
CA GLY A 134 17.22 7.22 -13.55
C GLY A 134 18.65 6.66 -13.45
N VAL A 135 19.11 6.35 -12.23
CA VAL A 135 20.47 5.94 -11.94
C VAL A 135 20.49 4.56 -11.28
N ALA A 136 21.38 3.68 -11.73
CA ALA A 136 21.65 2.40 -11.09
C ALA A 136 22.49 2.63 -9.82
N LEU A 137 21.94 2.30 -8.66
CA LEU A 137 22.61 2.31 -7.36
C LEU A 137 22.36 1.00 -6.63
N ALA A 138 23.35 0.57 -5.86
CA ALA A 138 23.24 -0.63 -5.04
C ALA A 138 22.17 -0.49 -3.93
N SER A 139 22.00 0.72 -3.39
CA SER A 139 21.23 0.96 -2.17
C SER A 139 20.35 2.21 -2.33
N VAL A 140 19.14 2.06 -2.85
CA VAL A 140 18.19 3.18 -3.01
C VAL A 140 17.14 3.14 -1.91
N GLY A 141 17.01 4.24 -1.19
CA GLY A 141 15.95 4.46 -0.21
C GLY A 141 14.83 5.33 -0.75
N LEU A 142 13.63 5.17 -0.19
CA LEU A 142 12.43 5.94 -0.54
C LEU A 142 11.89 6.67 0.68
N SER A 143 11.53 7.93 0.49
CA SER A 143 10.73 8.72 1.42
C SER A 143 9.38 8.98 0.77
N VAL A 144 8.31 8.53 1.42
CA VAL A 144 6.94 8.67 0.93
C VAL A 144 6.19 9.57 1.90
N SER A 145 5.63 10.66 1.40
CA SER A 145 4.72 11.53 2.12
C SER A 145 3.36 11.46 1.47
N ARG A 146 2.34 11.05 2.23
CA ARG A 146 0.98 10.86 1.74
C ARG A 146 -0.04 11.28 2.78
N ARG A 147 -1.31 11.38 2.40
CA ARG A 147 -2.38 11.64 3.35
C ARG A 147 -2.43 10.54 4.41
N ASP A 148 -2.58 10.90 5.68
CA ASP A 148 -2.83 9.90 6.72
C ASP A 148 -4.25 9.32 6.54
N PRO A 149 -4.41 8.01 6.28
CA PRO A 149 -5.72 7.37 6.13
C PRO A 149 -6.66 7.61 7.32
N ARG A 150 -6.11 7.79 8.53
CA ARG A 150 -6.87 8.02 9.77
C ARG A 150 -7.68 9.31 9.73
N VAL A 151 -7.20 10.32 9.00
CA VAL A 151 -7.95 11.56 8.76
C VAL A 151 -9.22 11.29 7.94
N LEU A 152 -9.15 10.37 6.99
CA LEU A 152 -10.31 9.95 6.20
C LEU A 152 -11.24 9.07 7.03
N VAL A 153 -10.72 8.24 7.92
CA VAL A 153 -11.54 7.49 8.89
C VAL A 153 -12.42 8.43 9.72
N GLY A 154 -11.89 9.57 10.18
CA GLY A 154 -12.68 10.58 10.91
C GLY A 154 -13.87 11.13 10.10
N LEU A 155 -13.71 11.24 8.77
CA LEU A 155 -14.81 11.62 7.87
C LEU A 155 -15.82 10.47 7.70
N LEU A 156 -15.34 9.23 7.56
CA LEU A 156 -16.17 8.04 7.35
C LEU A 156 -16.90 7.57 8.62
N MET A 157 -16.35 7.88 9.80
CA MET A 157 -16.85 7.48 11.12
C MET A 157 -16.77 8.65 12.12
N PRO A 158 -17.65 9.65 12.03
CA PRO A 158 -17.58 10.87 12.85
C PRO A 158 -17.79 10.65 14.36
N GLY A 159 -18.30 9.48 14.77
CA GLY A 159 -18.50 9.11 16.18
C GLY A 159 -17.26 8.60 16.91
N LEU A 160 -16.11 8.50 16.23
CA LEU A 160 -14.86 7.98 16.81
C LEU A 160 -13.98 9.03 17.49
N GLY A 161 -14.42 10.29 17.57
CA GLY A 161 -13.63 11.37 18.19
C GLY A 161 -12.39 11.78 17.40
N ILE A 162 -12.25 11.31 16.16
CA ILE A 162 -11.16 11.65 15.25
C ILE A 162 -11.46 13.02 14.61
N PRO A 163 -10.52 13.98 14.65
CA PRO A 163 -10.74 15.29 14.04
C PRO A 163 -10.89 15.19 12.51
N VAL A 164 -11.89 15.89 11.98
CA VAL A 164 -12.11 16.01 10.53
C VAL A 164 -11.39 17.25 10.01
N PHE A 165 -10.42 17.06 9.12
CA PHE A 165 -9.70 18.16 8.48
C PHE A 165 -10.44 18.63 7.23
N ARG A 166 -10.76 19.93 7.14
CA ARG A 166 -11.40 20.55 5.96
C ARG A 166 -10.36 21.31 5.14
N GLY A 167 -10.08 20.88 3.91
CA GLY A 167 -9.14 21.50 2.96
C GLY A 167 -9.15 20.77 1.60
N LYS A 168 -8.60 21.36 0.52
CA LYS A 168 -8.63 20.74 -0.83
C LYS A 168 -8.04 19.32 -0.80
N LEU A 169 -8.90 18.34 -1.11
CA LEU A 169 -8.67 16.90 -0.96
C LEU A 169 -7.96 16.25 -2.16
N GLY A 170 -7.00 16.91 -2.80
CA GLY A 170 -6.23 16.38 -3.94
C GLY A 170 -4.73 16.25 -3.64
N ILE A 171 -4.36 15.54 -2.56
CA ILE A 171 -2.94 15.33 -2.23
C ILE A 171 -2.49 14.05 -2.91
N VAL A 172 -1.68 14.18 -3.95
CA VAL A 172 -0.96 13.07 -4.57
C VAL A 172 0.22 12.69 -3.65
N PRO A 173 0.51 11.40 -3.43
CA PRO A 173 1.68 11.00 -2.66
C PRO A 173 2.95 11.60 -3.26
N THR A 174 3.76 12.26 -2.43
CA THR A 174 5.10 12.71 -2.80
C THR A 174 6.08 11.59 -2.50
N ILE A 175 6.84 11.18 -3.52
CA ILE A 175 7.86 10.16 -3.41
C ILE A 175 9.20 10.83 -3.70
N GLU A 176 10.14 10.68 -2.80
CA GLU A 176 11.52 11.12 -2.93
C GLU A 176 12.43 9.89 -2.85
N ALA A 177 13.49 9.88 -3.64
CA ALA A 177 14.52 8.84 -3.59
C ALA A 177 15.82 9.42 -3.04
N PHE A 178 16.56 8.61 -2.30
CA PHE A 178 17.87 8.97 -1.77
C PHE A 178 18.82 7.77 -1.80
N ASP A 179 20.12 8.03 -1.86
CA ASP A 179 21.15 7.01 -1.63
C ASP A 179 21.11 6.60 -0.15
N SER A 180 20.87 5.32 0.13
CA SER A 180 20.68 4.84 1.50
C SER A 180 21.93 4.99 2.36
N ASP A 181 23.12 4.96 1.76
CA ASP A 181 24.39 5.02 2.50
C ASP A 181 24.79 6.46 2.84
N THR A 182 24.53 7.40 1.92
CA THR A 182 24.96 8.81 2.08
C THR A 182 23.84 9.77 2.43
N GLY A 183 22.58 9.38 2.21
CA GLY A 183 21.40 10.23 2.38
C GLY A 183 21.20 11.27 1.29
N ILE A 184 22.03 11.26 0.23
CA ILE A 184 21.95 12.23 -0.87
C ILE A 184 20.68 12.00 -1.69
N ALA A 185 19.94 13.07 -1.99
CA ALA A 185 18.74 13.00 -2.81
C ALA A 185 19.06 12.59 -4.25
N LEU A 186 18.24 11.70 -4.81
CA LEU A 186 18.38 11.17 -6.16
C LEU A 186 17.33 11.79 -7.09
N PRO A 187 17.70 12.10 -8.35
CA PRO A 187 16.75 12.65 -9.31
C PRO A 187 15.72 11.59 -9.72
N LEU A 188 14.44 11.99 -9.68
CA LEU A 188 13.34 11.22 -10.23
C LEU A 188 13.02 11.70 -11.65
N VAL A 189 12.77 10.77 -12.56
CA VAL A 189 12.28 11.07 -13.91
C VAL A 189 10.82 11.51 -13.86
N GLU A 190 10.44 12.45 -14.72
CA GLU A 190 9.07 12.98 -14.83
C GLU A 190 8.18 12.05 -15.68
N GLY A 191 6.85 12.15 -15.55
CA GLY A 191 5.90 11.38 -16.39
C GLY A 191 5.69 9.93 -15.97
N LEU A 192 5.79 9.64 -14.67
CA LEU A 192 5.53 8.31 -14.09
C LEU A 192 4.07 8.11 -13.67
N ASP A 193 3.18 9.04 -14.01
CA ASP A 193 1.83 9.10 -13.47
C ASP A 193 1.03 7.82 -13.74
N GLU A 194 1.18 7.23 -14.94
CA GLU A 194 0.50 6.01 -15.32
C GLU A 194 1.10 4.76 -14.65
N ILE A 195 2.43 4.74 -14.45
CA ILE A 195 3.12 3.63 -13.77
C ILE A 195 2.82 3.65 -12.27
N ARG A 196 2.67 4.86 -11.70
CA ARG A 196 2.35 5.07 -10.29
C ARG A 196 0.85 5.16 -10.03
N ALA A 197 0.00 5.00 -11.04
CA ALA A 197 -1.43 4.98 -10.87
C ALA A 197 -1.84 3.79 -9.97
N TYR A 198 -2.73 4.05 -9.02
CA TYR A 198 -3.32 2.99 -8.20
C TYR A 198 -4.23 2.12 -9.05
N THR A 199 -3.84 0.86 -9.28
CA THR A 199 -4.60 -0.07 -10.12
C THR A 199 -4.67 -1.47 -9.52
N ARG A 200 -5.69 -2.23 -9.91
CA ARG A 200 -5.78 -3.67 -9.64
C ARG A 200 -5.07 -4.50 -10.70
N GLN A 201 -4.77 -3.94 -11.88
CA GLN A 201 -4.14 -4.64 -13.00
C GLN A 201 -2.62 -4.53 -12.91
N ILE A 202 -2.01 -5.35 -12.07
CA ILE A 202 -0.59 -5.26 -11.73
C ILE A 202 0.29 -5.65 -12.92
N ALA A 203 -0.10 -6.64 -13.72
CA ALA A 203 0.71 -7.05 -14.87
C ALA A 203 0.83 -5.95 -15.94
N ASN A 204 -0.19 -5.12 -16.12
CA ASN A 204 -0.13 -4.01 -17.07
C ASN A 204 0.92 -2.99 -16.64
N VAL A 205 0.99 -2.68 -15.34
CA VAL A 205 2.05 -1.82 -14.79
C VAL A 205 3.42 -2.46 -14.97
N MET A 206 3.55 -3.78 -14.75
CA MET A 206 4.82 -4.48 -14.95
C MET A 206 5.31 -4.43 -16.40
N LYS A 207 4.40 -4.53 -17.38
CA LYS A 207 4.74 -4.36 -18.81
C LYS A 207 5.24 -2.94 -19.10
N LEU A 208 4.60 -1.92 -18.52
CA LEU A 208 5.06 -0.53 -18.66
C LEU A 208 6.45 -0.33 -18.04
N VAL A 209 6.72 -0.94 -16.90
CA VAL A 209 8.04 -0.89 -16.26
C VAL A 209 9.10 -1.58 -17.12
N GLN A 210 8.80 -2.73 -17.74
CA GLN A 210 9.73 -3.42 -18.64
C GLN A 210 10.06 -2.61 -19.90
N ALA A 211 9.17 -1.69 -20.30
CA ALA A 211 9.42 -0.77 -21.41
C ALA A 211 10.25 0.46 -21.01
N LEU A 212 10.50 0.68 -19.71
CA LEU A 212 11.35 1.78 -19.25
C LEU A 212 12.83 1.53 -19.61
N PRO A 213 13.60 2.59 -19.89
CA PRO A 213 15.04 2.45 -20.09
C PRO A 213 15.70 1.94 -18.81
N SER A 214 16.70 1.07 -18.96
CA SER A 214 17.51 0.61 -17.84
C SER A 214 18.20 1.79 -17.15
N PRO A 215 18.31 1.80 -15.81
CA PRO A 215 18.99 2.87 -15.10
C PRO A 215 20.47 2.96 -15.52
N THR A 216 20.97 4.18 -15.72
CA THR A 216 22.37 4.40 -16.12
C THR A 216 23.29 4.33 -14.90
N PRO A 217 24.51 3.78 -14.97
CA PRO A 217 25.46 3.82 -13.85
C PRO A 217 25.71 5.25 -13.35
N LEU A 218 25.88 5.43 -12.04
CA LEU A 218 26.17 6.75 -11.45
C LEU A 218 27.50 7.30 -11.99
N SER A 219 27.41 8.37 -12.77
CA SER A 219 28.52 9.23 -13.20
C SER A 219 28.22 10.71 -12.93
N GLU A 220 29.24 11.58 -12.92
CA GLU A 220 29.07 13.03 -12.73
C GLU A 220 28.07 13.67 -13.73
N GLN A 221 27.88 13.08 -14.92
CA GLN A 221 26.93 13.58 -15.93
C GLN A 221 25.47 13.26 -15.59
N THR A 222 25.22 12.14 -14.91
CA THR A 222 23.88 11.64 -14.52
C THR A 222 23.27 12.32 -13.30
N MET A 223 24.02 13.15 -12.56
CA MET A 223 23.47 14.02 -11.52
C MET A 223 22.70 15.23 -12.08
N ARG A 224 22.79 15.49 -13.39
CA ARG A 224 21.97 16.50 -14.07
C ARG A 224 20.65 15.85 -14.54
N LYS A 225 19.52 16.57 -14.41
CA LYS A 225 18.17 16.09 -14.78
C LYS A 225 18.22 15.30 -16.10
N PRO A 226 17.80 14.02 -16.15
CA PRO A 226 17.84 13.25 -17.39
C PRO A 226 16.87 13.82 -18.43
N GLU A 227 17.32 13.91 -19.68
CA GLU A 227 16.52 14.44 -20.80
C GLU A 227 15.39 13.47 -21.20
N SER A 228 14.20 14.02 -21.41
CA SER A 228 12.88 13.36 -21.51
C SER A 228 12.58 12.73 -22.88
N GLY A 229 13.48 11.90 -23.41
CA GLY A 229 13.30 11.22 -24.71
C GLY A 229 12.39 9.98 -24.69
N TRP A 230 11.96 9.49 -23.51
CA TRP A 230 11.26 8.21 -23.37
C TRP A 230 9.73 8.33 -23.26
N LEU A 231 9.18 9.53 -23.02
CA LEU A 231 7.74 9.79 -22.90
C LEU A 231 6.97 9.42 -24.18
N GLY A 232 7.58 9.60 -25.36
CA GLY A 232 6.97 9.23 -26.64
C GLY A 232 6.82 7.72 -26.85
N ARG A 233 7.67 6.90 -26.21
CA ARG A 233 7.56 5.43 -26.25
C ARG A 233 6.45 4.92 -25.33
N LEU A 234 6.26 5.56 -24.17
CA LEU A 234 5.20 5.19 -23.23
C LEU A 234 3.81 5.32 -23.87
N GLY A 235 3.55 6.43 -24.56
CA GLY A 235 2.28 6.67 -25.26
C GLY A 235 1.93 5.60 -26.31
N GLN A 236 2.92 5.10 -27.05
CA GLN A 236 2.71 3.99 -28.00
C GLN A 236 2.34 2.68 -27.30
N THR A 237 3.03 2.32 -26.22
CA THR A 237 2.69 1.13 -25.43
C THR A 237 1.32 1.20 -24.78
N LEU A 238 0.83 2.38 -24.39
CA LEU A 238 -0.51 2.54 -23.84
C LEU A 238 -1.61 2.41 -24.89
N ASP A 239 -1.41 2.96 -26.08
CA ASP A 239 -2.34 2.79 -27.21
C ASP A 239 -2.44 1.31 -27.61
N ASP A 240 -1.36 0.55 -27.50
CA ASP A 240 -1.34 -0.88 -27.80
C ASP A 240 -1.97 -1.72 -26.66
N ALA A 241 -1.76 -1.34 -25.40
CA ALA A 241 -2.35 -2.03 -24.24
C ALA A 241 -3.87 -1.79 -24.11
N THR A 242 -4.36 -0.62 -24.50
CA THR A 242 -5.79 -0.28 -24.50
C THR A 242 -6.55 -0.83 -25.71
N ARG A 243 -5.85 -1.20 -26.80
CA ARG A 243 -6.41 -1.89 -27.98
C ARG A 243 -6.41 -3.41 -27.88
N ALA A 244 -5.81 -3.99 -26.84
CA ALA A 244 -5.84 -5.43 -26.63
C ALA A 244 -7.30 -5.87 -26.40
N PRO A 245 -7.85 -6.80 -27.22
CA PRO A 245 -9.21 -7.27 -27.04
C PRO A 245 -9.32 -7.96 -25.67
N VAL A 246 -10.38 -7.60 -24.93
CA VAL A 246 -10.80 -8.36 -23.75
C VAL A 246 -11.12 -9.77 -24.23
N PRO A 247 -10.52 -10.83 -23.67
CA PRO A 247 -10.90 -12.19 -24.04
C PRO A 247 -12.37 -12.40 -23.68
N ASP A 248 -13.20 -12.66 -24.69
CA ASP A 248 -14.61 -12.98 -24.53
C ASP A 248 -14.75 -14.19 -23.60
N LEU A 249 -15.36 -13.97 -22.44
CA LEU A 249 -15.69 -15.03 -21.48
C LEU A 249 -16.89 -15.90 -21.94
N GLU A 250 -17.42 -15.69 -23.14
CA GLU A 250 -18.64 -16.37 -23.63
C GLU A 250 -18.42 -17.50 -24.66
N SER A 251 -17.20 -18.00 -24.85
CA SER A 251 -16.95 -19.10 -25.81
C SER A 251 -16.54 -20.45 -25.21
N ARG A 252 -16.84 -20.70 -23.92
CA ARG A 252 -16.89 -22.09 -23.43
C ARG A 252 -18.22 -22.72 -23.83
N GLY A 253 -18.26 -23.27 -25.05
CA GLY A 253 -19.26 -24.27 -25.40
C GLY A 253 -19.17 -25.47 -24.44
N PRO A 254 -20.28 -26.19 -24.20
CA PRO A 254 -20.23 -27.42 -23.43
C PRO A 254 -19.62 -28.49 -24.34
N ASP A 255 -18.39 -28.90 -24.04
CA ASP A 255 -17.85 -30.25 -24.23
C ASP A 255 -16.32 -30.21 -24.44
N ALA A 256 -15.64 -31.11 -23.71
CA ALA A 256 -14.22 -31.48 -23.71
C ALA A 256 -13.26 -30.63 -22.85
#